data_AF-A0A3P9P0I9-F1
#
_entry.id   AF-A0A3P9P0I9-F1
#
_cell.length_a   1.000
_cell.length_b   1.000
_cell.length_c   1.000
_cell.angle_alpha   90.00
_cell.angle_beta   90.00
_cell.angle_gamma   90.00
#
_symmetry.space_group_name_H-M   'P 1'
#
loop_
_entity.id
_entity.type
_entity.pdbx_description
1 polymer ?
#
loop_
_entity_poly.entity_id
_entity_poly.type
_entity_poly.pdbx_seq_one_letter_code
_entity_poly.pdbx_strand_id
1 'polypeptide(L)'
;MERFLTSTSVFPAVPDVGEDPKVTRAKFFIRDEFLRISTASADGKHYCYPHFTCAIDTENIRRVFNDCRDIIQRMHLRQYELL
;
A
#
# COMPACT_ATOMS: atom_id res chain seq x y z
N MET A 1 11.14 -19.38 8.08
CA MET A 1 10.90 -19.38 6.62
C MET A 1 9.40 -19.33 6.39
N GLU A 2 8.76 -18.28 6.89
CA GLU A 2 7.32 -18.05 6.74
C GLU A 2 7.15 -16.75 5.96
N ARG A 3 6.73 -16.94 4.72
CA ARG A 3 6.01 -16.04 3.82
C ARG A 3 6.15 -14.55 4.14
N PHE A 4 6.96 -13.90 3.30
CA PHE A 4 6.79 -12.51 2.86
C PHE A 4 5.35 -12.04 3.07
N LEU A 5 5.14 -11.28 4.14
CA LEU A 5 3.96 -10.44 4.24
C LEU A 5 4.08 -9.44 3.10
N THR A 6 3.44 -9.79 2.00
CA THR A 6 2.84 -8.82 1.10
C THR A 6 2.06 -7.86 1.97
N SER A 7 2.69 -6.76 2.37
CA SER A 7 1.98 -5.60 2.88
C SER A 7 1.31 -4.95 1.67
N THR A 8 0.34 -5.65 1.09
CA THR A 8 -0.83 -5.00 0.54
C THR A 8 -1.23 -3.94 1.55
N SER A 9 -1.56 -2.75 1.06
CA SER A 9 -2.43 -1.82 1.78
C SER A 9 -3.40 -2.62 2.66
N VAL A 10 -3.61 -2.19 3.91
CA VAL A 10 -4.44 -2.93 4.89
C VAL A 10 -5.84 -3.24 4.34
N PHE A 11 -6.21 -2.58 3.24
CA PHE A 11 -7.31 -2.93 2.35
C PHE A 11 -6.76 -3.41 1.01
N PRO A 12 -7.13 -4.59 0.48
CA PRO A 12 -6.87 -4.88 -0.93
C PRO A 12 -7.43 -3.70 -1.74
N ALA A 13 -6.62 -3.11 -2.62
CA ALA A 13 -7.16 -2.21 -3.63
C ALA A 13 -8.15 -3.04 -4.44
N VAL A 14 -9.44 -2.87 -4.18
CA VAL A 14 -10.51 -3.52 -4.92
C VAL A 14 -10.82 -2.60 -6.10
N PRO A 15 -11.01 -3.13 -7.32
CA PRO A 15 -11.51 -2.32 -8.43
C PRO A 15 -12.82 -1.64 -8.01
N ASP A 16 -13.02 -0.39 -8.43
CA ASP A 16 -14.26 0.30 -8.17
C ASP A 16 -15.42 -0.44 -8.87
N VAL A 17 -16.61 -0.43 -8.25
CA VAL A 17 -17.78 -1.13 -8.81
C VAL A 17 -18.11 -0.55 -10.19
N GLY A 18 -18.08 -1.41 -11.21
CA GLY A 18 -18.34 -0.99 -12.59
C GLY A 18 -17.15 -0.35 -13.30
N GLU A 19 -15.94 -0.40 -12.72
CA GLU A 19 -14.73 0.08 -13.39
C GLU A 19 -14.42 -0.74 -14.66
N ASP A 20 -14.04 -0.05 -15.74
CA ASP A 20 -13.58 -0.71 -16.96
C ASP A 20 -12.35 -1.58 -16.67
N PRO A 21 -12.35 -2.87 -17.03
CA PRO A 21 -11.22 -3.77 -16.82
C PRO A 21 -9.88 -3.24 -17.37
N LYS A 22 -9.88 -2.42 -18.42
CA LYS A 22 -8.68 -1.77 -18.97
C LYS A 22 -8.14 -0.71 -18.03
N VAL A 23 -9.02 0.06 -17.38
CA VAL A 23 -8.65 1.07 -16.38
C VAL A 23 -8.07 0.37 -15.16
N THR A 24 -8.73 -0.68 -14.65
CA THR A 24 -8.19 -1.50 -13.56
C THR A 24 -6.81 -2.05 -13.94
N ARG A 25 -6.67 -2.66 -15.12
CA ARG A 25 -5.38 -3.20 -15.56
C ARG A 25 -4.28 -2.14 -15.63
N ALA A 26 -4.58 -0.96 -16.15
CA ALA A 26 -3.60 0.13 -16.25
C ALA A 26 -3.19 0.66 -14.87
N LYS A 27 -4.17 0.90 -13.97
CA LYS A 27 -3.91 1.35 -12.58
C LYS A 27 -2.97 0.39 -11.85
N PHE A 28 -3.26 -0.90 -11.91
CA PHE A 28 -2.48 -1.92 -11.21
C PHE A 28 -1.12 -2.17 -11.85
N PHE A 29 -1.01 -2.10 -13.18
CA PHE A 29 0.28 -2.15 -13.86
C PHE A 29 1.23 -1.05 -13.36
N ILE A 30 0.76 0.20 -13.29
CA ILE A 30 1.58 1.32 -12.80
C ILE A 30 2.01 1.07 -11.34
N ARG A 31 1.07 0.66 -10.48
CA ARG A 31 1.36 0.32 -9.08
C ARG A 31 2.45 -0.74 -8.97
N ASP A 32 2.35 -1.80 -9.77
CA ASP A 32 3.25 -2.95 -9.71
C ASP A 32 4.67 -2.56 -10.15
N GLU A 33 4.81 -1.63 -11.10
CA GLU A 33 6.12 -1.09 -11.47
C GLU A 33 6.79 -0.30 -10.33
N PHE A 34 6.03 0.51 -9.58
CA PHE A 34 6.55 1.17 -8.38
C PHE A 34 6.91 0.18 -7.28
N LEU A 35 6.06 -0.83 -7.05
CA LEU A 35 6.31 -1.86 -6.07
C LEU A 35 7.59 -2.64 -6.41
N ARG A 36 7.77 -3.03 -7.68
CA ARG A 36 8.96 -3.72 -8.18
C ARG A 36 10.25 -2.96 -7.83
N ILE A 37 10.26 -1.64 -8.01
CA ILE A 37 11.40 -0.79 -7.64
C ILE A 37 11.57 -0.75 -6.12
N SER A 38 10.48 -0.54 -5.38
CA SER A 38 10.51 -0.41 -3.92
C SER A 38 11.02 -1.66 -3.20
N THR A 39 10.78 -2.85 -3.78
CA THR A 39 11.23 -4.13 -3.23
C THR A 39 12.60 -4.57 -3.74
N ALA A 40 13.18 -3.87 -4.72
CA ALA A 40 14.48 -4.23 -5.27
C ALA A 40 15.63 -3.91 -4.29
N SER A 41 15.47 -2.89 -3.46
CA SER A 41 16.38 -2.61 -2.33
C SER A 41 16.01 -3.49 -1.14
N ALA A 42 16.84 -4.49 -0.86
CA ALA A 42 16.61 -5.47 0.22
C ALA A 42 17.04 -4.98 1.61
N ASP A 43 17.25 -3.67 1.80
CA ASP A 43 17.72 -3.14 3.09
C ASP A 43 16.61 -3.10 4.16
N GLY A 44 15.34 -3.29 3.76
CA GLY A 44 14.20 -3.42 4.67
C GLY A 44 13.93 -2.17 5.51
N LYS A 45 14.58 -1.04 5.19
CA LYS A 45 14.50 0.20 5.97
C LYS A 45 13.22 0.98 5.71
N HIS A 46 12.66 0.83 4.51
CA HIS A 46 11.47 1.54 4.08
C HIS A 46 10.49 0.60 3.39
N TYR A 47 9.20 0.82 3.64
CA TYR A 47 8.11 0.08 3.01
C TYR A 47 7.31 1.05 2.13
N CYS A 48 6.85 0.57 0.97
CA CYS A 48 5.99 1.32 0.08
C CYS A 48 4.53 0.93 0.31
N TYR A 49 3.67 1.93 0.52
CA TYR A 49 2.23 1.75 0.76
C TYR A 49 1.46 2.53 -0.31
N PRO A 50 1.09 1.89 -1.44
CA PRO A 50 0.45 2.58 -2.54
C PRO A 50 -1.04 2.83 -2.27
N HIS A 51 -1.52 4.01 -2.68
CA HIS A 51 -2.93 4.38 -2.64
C HIS A 51 -3.36 4.94 -4.00
N PHE A 52 -4.53 4.52 -4.48
CA PHE A 52 -5.17 5.16 -5.63
C PHE A 52 -6.07 6.29 -5.15
N THR A 53 -5.96 7.46 -5.78
CA THR A 53 -6.76 8.64 -5.46
C THR A 53 -7.04 9.42 -6.74
N CYS A 54 -8.05 10.30 -6.71
CA CYS A 54 -8.22 11.33 -7.73
C CYS A 54 -8.00 12.72 -7.12
N ALA A 55 -7.85 13.75 -7.97
CA ALA A 55 -7.48 15.10 -7.53
C ALA A 55 -8.43 15.72 -6.50
N ILE A 56 -9.65 15.23 -6.39
CA ILE A 56 -10.72 15.73 -5.51
C ILE A 56 -11.21 14.70 -4.50
N ASP A 57 -10.49 13.58 -4.31
CA ASP A 57 -10.93 12.46 -3.48
C ASP A 57 -10.59 12.64 -2.00
N THR A 58 -11.39 13.45 -1.30
CA THR A 58 -11.16 13.77 0.11
C THR A 58 -11.28 12.56 1.05
N GLU A 59 -12.10 11.57 0.68
CA GLU A 59 -12.31 10.36 1.49
C GLU A 59 -11.12 9.40 1.38
N ASN A 60 -10.54 9.21 0.20
CA ASN A 60 -9.31 8.43 0.09
C ASN A 60 -8.14 9.15 0.79
N ILE A 61 -8.07 10.48 0.78
CA ILE A 61 -7.06 11.21 1.58
C ILE A 61 -7.23 10.92 3.08
N ARG A 62 -8.47 10.89 3.60
CA ARG A 62 -8.74 10.52 4.99
C ARG A 62 -8.23 9.11 5.32
N ARG A 63 -8.39 8.16 4.40
CA ARG A 63 -7.88 6.78 4.54
C ARG A 63 -6.36 6.72 4.54
N VAL A 64 -5.69 7.47 3.66
CA VAL A 64 -4.23 7.62 3.66
C VAL A 64 -3.72 8.07 5.03
N PHE A 65 -4.38 9.07 5.65
CA PHE A 65 -3.98 9.53 6.98
C PHE A 65 -4.16 8.46 8.07
N ASN A 66 -5.22 7.65 8.01
CA ASN A 66 -5.41 6.55 8.95
C ASN A 66 -4.36 5.46 8.75
N ASP A 67 -4.07 5.09 7.51
CA ASP A 67 -3.07 4.08 7.21
C ASP A 67 -1.67 4.54 7.66
N CYS A 68 -1.32 5.82 7.47
CA CYS A 68 -0.09 6.40 8.01
C CYS A 68 0.01 6.28 9.54
N ARG A 69 -1.09 6.50 10.27
CA ARG A 69 -1.13 6.33 11.73
C ARG A 69 -0.81 4.89 12.11
N ASP A 70 -1.49 3.93 11.49
CA ASP A 70 -1.33 2.50 11.79
C ASP A 70 0.07 1.99 11.43
N ILE A 71 0.63 2.46 10.32
CA ILE A 71 2.00 2.13 9.89
C ILE A 71 3.02 2.60 10.93
N ILE A 72 2.93 3.87 11.35
CA ILE A 72 3.86 4.42 12.35
C ILE A 72 3.74 3.62 13.65
N GLN A 73 2.53 3.30 14.09
CA GLN A 73 2.33 2.50 15.30
C GLN A 73 2.94 1.09 15.17
N ARG A 74 2.71 0.40 14.05
CA ARG A 74 3.28 -0.93 13.78
C ARG A 74 4.80 -0.91 13.70
N MET A 75 5.40 0.15 13.14
CA MET A 75 6.85 0.33 13.13
C MET A 75 7.40 0.41 14.54
N HIS A 76 6.80 1.24 15.41
CA HIS A 76 7.22 1.35 16.81
C HIS A 76 7.06 0.02 17.56
N LEU A 77 5.92 -0.67 17.41
CA LEU A 77 5.69 -1.95 18.07
C LEU A 77 6.71 -3.03 17.66
N ARG A 78 7.08 -3.11 16.37
CA ARG A 78 8.14 -4.03 15.92
C ARG A 78 9.51 -3.69 16.50
N GLN A 79 9.83 -2.41 16.69
CA GLN A 79 11.11 -2.00 17.30
C GLN A 79 11.23 -2.49 18.76
N TYR A 80 10.10 -2.69 19.44
CA TYR A 80 10.05 -3.22 20.81
C TYR A 80 9.73 -4.72 20.87
N GLU A 81 9.75 -5.44 19.74
CA GLU A 81 9.43 -6.88 19.65
C GLU A 81 8.04 -7.25 20.20
N LEU A 82 7.09 -6.32 20.13
CA LEU A 82 5.71 -6.50 20.59
C LEU A 82 4.76 -7.04 19.50
N LEU A 83 5.31 -7.47 18.36
CA LEU A 83 4.60 -7.91 17.15
C LEU A 83 5.30 -9.09 16.47
#